data_AF-A0AAW2U526-F1
#
_entry.id   AF-A0AAW2U526-F1
#
_cell.length_a   1.000
_cell.length_b   1.000
_cell.length_c   1.000
_cell.angle_alpha   90.00
_cell.angle_beta   90.00
_cell.angle_gamma   90.00
#
_symmetry.space_group_name_H-M   'P 1'
#
loop_
_entity.id
_entity.type
_entity.pdbx_description
1 polymer ?
#
loop_
_entity_poly.entity_id
_entity_poly.type
_entity_poly.pdbx_seq_one_letter_code
_entity_poly.pdbx_strand_id
1 'polypeptide(L)' 'MDNAPDERVYAVPDRHIRYAATKAFFDTKMTEGSSVREHGIKMLSLVEKLEDLQAGLDNDTYIDVILQSLPPLMIHLS' A
#
# COMPACT_ATOMS: atom_id res chain seq x y z
N MET A 1 10.45 -1.34 41.75
CA MET A 1 9.88 -2.10 40.63
C MET A 1 9.55 -1.08 39.56
N ASP A 2 10.31 -1.12 38.48
CA ASP A 2 10.14 -0.27 37.30
C ASP A 2 8.83 -0.70 36.60
N ASN A 3 7.87 0.21 36.50
CA ASN A 3 6.57 -0.05 35.87
C ASN A 3 6.63 0.49 34.44
N ALA A 4 7.49 -0.11 33.62
CA ALA A 4 7.48 0.12 32.19
C ALA A 4 6.22 -0.55 31.60
N PRO A 5 5.43 0.16 30.77
CA PRO A 5 4.27 -0.44 30.12
C PRO A 5 4.71 -1.63 29.26
N ASP A 6 3.97 -2.73 29.35
CA ASP A 6 4.23 -3.95 28.59
C ASP A 6 4.15 -3.66 27.08
N GLU A 7 5.31 -3.60 26.42
CA GLU A 7 5.53 -3.32 24.99
C GLU A 7 4.61 -4.15 24.07
N ARG A 8 4.16 -5.31 24.56
CA ARG A 8 3.29 -6.25 23.85
C ARG A 8 1.87 -5.72 23.61
N VAL A 9 1.40 -4.76 24.40
CA VAL A 9 0.05 -4.17 24.23
C VAL A 9 -0.01 -3.28 22.99
N TYR A 10 1.13 -2.70 22.58
CA TYR A 10 1.23 -1.86 21.38
C TYR A 10 1.52 -2.65 20.09
N ALA A 11 2.09 -3.85 20.20
CA ALA A 11 2.47 -4.67 19.03
C ALA A 11 1.27 -5.25 18.24
N VAL A 12 0.13 -5.50 18.90
CA VAL A 12 -1.07 -6.07 18.25
C VAL A 12 -1.79 -5.05 17.35
N PRO A 13 -2.06 -3.81 17.80
CA PRO A 13 -2.57 -2.75 16.92
C PRO A 13 -1.71 -2.53 15.66
N ASP A 14 -0.39 -2.49 15.82
CA ASP A 14 0.54 -2.20 14.72
C ASP A 14 0.49 -3.27 13.62
N ARG A 15 0.38 -4.56 14.00
CA ARG A 15 0.23 -5.66 13.03
C ARG A 15 -1.07 -5.54 12.23
N HIS A 16 -2.17 -5.18 12.87
CA HIS A 16 -3.46 -5.01 12.19
C HIS A 16 -3.45 -3.82 11.24
N ILE A 17 -2.86 -2.71 11.66
CA ILE A 17 -2.73 -1.50 10.83
C ILE A 17 -1.85 -1.77 9.60
N ARG A 18 -0.70 -2.43 9.80
CA ARG A 18 0.18 -2.87 8.71
C ARG A 18 -0.55 -3.77 7.74
N TYR A 19 -1.24 -4.81 8.23
CA TYR A 19 -2.03 -5.70 7.38
C TYR A 19 -3.09 -4.94 6.55
N ALA A 20 -3.84 -4.03 7.19
CA ALA A 20 -4.87 -3.26 6.52
C ALA A 20 -4.29 -2.34 5.43
N ALA A 21 -3.15 -1.69 5.69
CA ALA A 21 -2.45 -0.87 4.71
C ALA A 21 -1.93 -1.73 3.54
N THR A 22 -1.31 -2.88 3.84
CA THR A 22 -0.79 -3.79 2.81
C THR A 22 -1.93 -4.27 1.92
N LYS A 23 -3.05 -4.71 2.53
CA LYS A 23 -4.24 -5.13 1.77
C LYS A 23 -4.78 -4.00 0.88
N ALA A 24 -4.90 -2.79 1.41
CA ALA A 24 -5.36 -1.64 0.63
C ALA A 24 -4.45 -1.33 -0.56
N PHE A 25 -3.13 -1.47 -0.39
CA PHE A 25 -2.15 -1.31 -1.46
C PHE A 25 -2.32 -2.33 -2.58
N PHE A 26 -2.37 -3.63 -2.24
CA PHE A 26 -2.56 -4.70 -3.23
C PHE A 26 -3.93 -4.65 -3.94
N ASP A 27 -4.98 -4.26 -3.23
CA ASP A 27 -6.34 -4.22 -3.76
C ASP A 27 -6.62 -2.96 -4.60
N THR A 28 -5.79 -1.92 -4.50
CA THR A 28 -6.02 -0.68 -5.21
C THR A 28 -5.79 -0.87 -6.71
N LYS A 29 -6.86 -0.68 -7.50
CA LYS A 29 -6.84 -0.64 -8.96
C LYS A 29 -7.39 0.69 -9.44
N MET A 30 -6.81 1.22 -10.51
CA MET A 30 -7.28 2.40 -11.20
C MET A 30 -8.49 2.04 -12.05
N THR A 31 -9.55 2.83 -11.96
CA THR A 31 -10.72 2.67 -12.82
C THR A 31 -10.37 3.13 -14.23
N GLU A 32 -10.80 2.40 -15.26
CA GLU A 32 -10.62 2.80 -16.65
C GLU A 32 -11.26 4.17 -16.91
N GLY A 33 -10.56 5.04 -17.66
CA GLY A 33 -10.99 6.42 -17.90
C GLY A 33 -10.84 7.40 -16.72
N SER A 34 -10.36 6.94 -15.55
CA SER A 34 -10.06 7.82 -14.42
C SER A 34 -8.68 8.51 -14.53
N SER A 35 -8.43 9.52 -13.69
CA SER A 35 -7.19 10.30 -13.69
C SER A 35 -6.00 9.47 -13.19
N VAL A 36 -5.03 9.23 -14.08
CA VAL A 36 -3.75 8.60 -13.73
C VAL A 36 -3.02 9.38 -12.64
N ARG A 37 -3.12 10.72 -12.64
CA ARG A 37 -2.50 11.58 -11.62
C ARG A 37 -3.09 11.32 -10.24
N GLU A 38 -4.41 11.29 -10.13
CA GLU A 38 -5.09 11.06 -8.85
C GLU A 38 -4.79 9.66 -8.32
N HIS A 39 -4.78 8.67 -9.21
CA HIS A 39 -4.37 7.31 -8.88
C HIS A 39 -2.91 7.25 -8.41
N GLY A 40 -2.00 7.93 -9.09
CA GLY A 40 -0.59 8.01 -8.71
C GLY A 40 -0.38 8.60 -7.31
N ILE A 41 -1.09 9.69 -6.98
CA ILE A 41 -1.06 10.29 -5.63
C ILE A 41 -1.58 9.30 -4.59
N LYS A 42 -2.68 8.59 -4.89
CA LYS A 42 -3.23 7.56 -3.99
C LYS A 42 -2.22 6.43 -3.76
N MET A 43 -1.58 5.91 -4.81
CA MET A 43 -0.56 4.88 -4.68
C MET A 43 0.64 5.36 -3.88
N LEU A 44 1.12 6.59 -4.12
CA LEU A 44 2.21 7.18 -3.35
C LEU A 44 1.89 7.25 -1.84
N SER A 45 0.71 7.74 -1.48
CA SER A 45 0.30 7.81 -0.06
C SER A 45 0.23 6.44 0.62
N LEU A 46 -0.07 5.37 -0.14
CA LEU A 46 -0.07 4.00 0.38
C LEU A 46 1.35 3.47 0.56
N VAL A 47 2.28 3.80 -0.34
CA VAL A 47 3.71 3.47 -0.23
C VAL A 47 4.32 4.13 1.01
N GLU A 48 4.15 5.45 1.16
CA GLU A 48 4.66 6.20 2.32
C GLU A 48 4.14 5.59 3.64
N LYS A 49 2.85 5.27 3.69
CA LYS A 49 2.26 4.62 4.86
C LYS A 49 2.86 3.24 5.15
N LEU A 50 3.21 2.46 4.12
CA LEU A 50 3.81 1.13 4.30
C LEU A 50 5.28 1.22 4.72
N GLU A 51 6.01 2.23 4.26
CA GLU A 51 7.37 2.54 4.72
C GLU A 51 7.37 2.94 6.19
N ASP A 52 6.48 3.85 6.60
CA ASP A 52 6.31 4.28 8.00
C ASP A 52 5.98 3.10 8.92
N LEU A 53 5.15 2.17 8.44
CA LEU A 53 4.76 0.97 9.19
C LEU A 53 5.81 -0.14 9.14
N GLN A 54 6.94 0.06 8.44
CA GLN A 54 8.00 -0.93 8.21
C GLN A 54 7.41 -2.25 7.69
N ALA A 55 6.60 -2.16 6.62
CA ALA A 55 5.89 -3.30 6.06
C ALA A 55 6.81 -4.40 5.52
N GLY A 56 8.07 -4.05 5.21
CA GLY A 56 9.10 -5.00 4.77
C GLY A 56 8.92 -5.50 3.34
N LEU A 57 8.19 -4.74 2.49
CA LEU A 57 8.13 -4.99 1.05
C LEU A 57 9.40 -4.49 0.39
N ASP A 58 9.91 -5.26 -0.58
CA ASP A 58 11.00 -4.82 -1.43
C ASP A 58 10.53 -3.85 -2.52
N ASN A 59 11.48 -3.13 -3.11
CA ASN A 59 11.20 -2.12 -4.12
C ASN A 59 10.55 -2.71 -5.38
N ASP A 60 10.93 -3.92 -5.78
CA ASP A 60 10.39 -4.56 -6.98
C ASP A 60 8.91 -4.90 -6.76
N THR A 61 8.54 -5.38 -5.55
CA THR A 61 7.14 -5.58 -5.16
C THR A 61 6.32 -4.28 -5.24
N TYR A 62 6.85 -3.15 -4.78
CA TYR A 62 6.14 -1.86 -4.91
C TYR A 62 5.92 -1.48 -6.38
N ILE A 63 6.96 -1.61 -7.20
CA ILE A 63 6.91 -1.31 -8.64
C ILE A 63 5.88 -2.20 -9.34
N ASP A 64 5.93 -3.51 -9.11
CA ASP A 64 5.04 -4.48 -9.73
C ASP A 64 3.57 -4.21 -9.37
N VAL A 65 3.27 -3.92 -8.10
CA VAL A 65 1.90 -3.62 -7.69
C VAL A 65 1.41 -2.29 -8.28
N ILE A 66 2.26 -1.26 -8.34
CA ILE A 66 1.93 0.01 -8.98
C ILE A 66 1.62 -0.21 -10.47
N LEU A 67 2.45 -0.96 -11.19
CA LEU A 67 2.21 -1.26 -12.59
C LEU A 67 0.93 -2.07 -12.80
N GLN A 68 0.69 -3.08 -11.96
CA GLN A 68 -0.53 -3.90 -12.00
C GLN A 68 -1.78 -3.15 -11.55
N SER A 69 -1.65 -2.02 -10.87
CA SER A 69 -2.78 -1.19 -10.44
C SER A 69 -3.34 -0.33 -11.57
N LEU A 70 -2.54 -0.07 -12.60
CA LEU A 70 -2.97 0.67 -13.78
C LEU A 70 -3.90 -0.20 -14.64
N PRO A 71 -4.84 0.42 -15.39
CA PRO A 71 -5.64 -0.34 -16.33
C PRO A 71 -4.71 -0.91 -17.42
N PRO A 72 -5.06 -2.07 -18.00
CA PRO A 72 -4.37 -2.55 -19.18
C PRO A 72 -4.36 -1.45 -20.24
N LEU A 73 -3.20 -1.18 -20.83
CA LEU A 73 -3.14 -0.36 -22.04
C LEU A 73 -3.98 -1.09 -23.08
N MET A 74 -5.16 -0.56 -23.39
CA MET A 74 -6.08 -1.13 -24.37
C MET A 74 -5.49 -0.90 -25.76
N ILE A 75 -4.51 -1.74 -26.16
CA ILE A 75 -4.07 -1.86 -27.55
C ILE A 75 -5.11 -2.75 -28.26
N HIS A 76 -6.31 -2.20 -28.44
CA HIS A 76 -7.28 -2.75 -29.39
C HIS A 76 -8.05 -1.60 -30.02
N LEU A 77 -7.34 -0.76 -30.78
CA LEU A 77 -7.98 0.08 -31.78
C LEU A 77 -8.20 -0.78 -33.03
N SER A 78 -9.40 -1.33 -33.11
CA SER A 78 -10.04 -1.78 -34.36
C SER A 78 -10.58 -0.58 -35.13
#